data_AF-A0A2M7KJJ1-F1
#
_entry.id   AF-A0A2M7KJJ1-F1
#
_cell.length_a   1.000
_cell.length_b   1.000
_cell.length_c   1.000
_cell.angle_alpha   90.00
_cell.angle_beta   90.00
_cell.angle_gamma   90.00
#
_symmetry.space_group_name_H-M   'P 1'
#
loop_
_entity.id
_entity.type
_entity.pdbx_description
1 polymer ?
#
loop_
_entity_poly.entity_id
_entity_poly.type
_entity_poly.pdbx_seq_one_letter_code
_entity_poly.pdbx_strand_id
1 'polypeptide(L)' 'MSLANSPQAGKGIRILVADDDPAVLELMTEILPRLDCEVFTEANGEGAIARQGTTPEDAGADPAAVPAGETAERTEE' A
#
# COMPACT_ATOMS: atom_id res chain seq x y z
N MET A 1 33.42 -21.35 -4.24
CA MET A 1 32.23 -20.68 -4.83
C MET A 1 31.31 -20.31 -3.68
N SER A 2 31.12 -19.03 -3.37
CA SER A 2 30.05 -18.60 -2.46
C SER A 2 29.63 -17.19 -2.83
N LEU A 3 28.44 -17.07 -3.42
CA LEU A 3 27.72 -15.81 -3.61
C LEU A 3 26.48 -15.90 -2.70
N ALA A 4 26.71 -15.93 -1.38
CA ALA A 4 25.65 -15.74 -0.41
C ALA A 4 25.35 -14.23 -0.31
N ASN A 5 24.74 -13.69 -1.35
CA ASN A 5 24.07 -12.39 -1.29
C ASN A 5 22.68 -12.57 -1.87
N SER A 6 21.82 -13.26 -1.13
CA SER A 6 20.38 -13.23 -1.37
C SER A 6 19.83 -12.09 -0.51
N PRO A 7 19.60 -10.88 -1.05
CA PRO A 7 18.84 -9.90 -0.29
C PRO A 7 17.45 -10.51 -0.05
N GLN A 8 17.04 -10.69 1.21
CA GLN A 8 15.61 -10.70 1.52
C GLN A 8 15.09 -9.33 1.09
N ALA A 9 14.56 -9.26 -0.13
CA ALA A 9 14.60 -8.04 -0.94
C ALA A 9 13.67 -6.91 -0.46
N GLY A 10 12.75 -7.18 0.48
CA GLY A 10 11.77 -6.19 0.91
C GLY A 10 11.66 -5.96 2.42
N LYS A 11 12.41 -6.69 3.27
CA LYS A 11 12.23 -6.59 4.72
C LYS A 11 12.51 -5.17 5.22
N GLY A 12 11.46 -4.51 5.74
CA GLY A 12 11.51 -3.14 6.25
C GLY A 12 11.35 -2.05 5.19
N ILE A 13 11.05 -2.42 3.94
CA ILE A 13 10.67 -1.49 2.87
C ILE A 13 9.18 -1.19 2.99
N ARG A 14 8.84 0.09 3.01
CA ARG A 14 7.47 0.60 3.01
C ARG A 14 7.13 1.11 1.62
N ILE A 15 6.08 0.57 1.02
CA ILE A 15 5.66 0.87 -0.35
C ILE A 15 4.28 1.51 -0.32
N LEU A 16 4.13 2.64 -1.00
CA LEU A 16 2.86 3.28 -1.27
C LEU A 16 2.48 3.03 -2.73
N VAL A 17 1.34 2.40 -2.97
CA VAL A 17 0.75 2.18 -4.29
C VAL A 17 -0.40 3.15 -4.47
N ALA A 18 -0.34 3.97 -5.51
CA ALA A 18 -1.40 4.90 -5.87
C ALA A 18 -1.95 4.53 -7.24
N ASP A 19 -3.16 3.97 -7.28
CA ASP A 19 -3.81 3.49 -8.50
C ASP A 19 -5.33 3.62 -8.34
N ASP A 20 -6.02 4.13 -9.36
CA ASP A 20 -7.47 4.30 -9.34
C ASP A 20 -8.23 3.02 -9.71
N ASP A 21 -7.53 2.02 -10.25
CA ASP A 21 -8.11 0.71 -10.53
C ASP A 21 -8.06 -0.20 -9.27
N PRO A 22 -9.21 -0.58 -8.69
CA PRO A 22 -9.26 -1.43 -7.52
C PRO A 22 -8.66 -2.82 -7.76
N ALA A 23 -8.70 -3.35 -8.99
CA ALA A 23 -8.11 -4.65 -9.31
C ALA A 23 -6.58 -4.60 -9.22
N VAL A 24 -5.96 -3.47 -9.55
CA VAL A 24 -4.52 -3.27 -9.41
C VAL A 24 -4.13 -3.16 -7.94
N LEU A 25 -4.89 -2.41 -7.14
CA LEU A 25 -4.64 -2.29 -5.69
C LEU A 25 -4.74 -3.64 -4.97
N GLU A 26 -5.74 -4.46 -5.31
CA GLU A 26 -5.90 -5.81 -4.76
C GLU A 26 -4.69 -6.69 -5.12
N LEU A 27 -4.29 -6.71 -6.39
CA LEU A 27 -3.14 -7.46 -6.87
C LEU A 27 -1.85 -7.04 -6.16
N MET A 28 -1.61 -5.74 -5.99
CA MET A 28 -0.40 -5.22 -5.34
C MET A 28 -0.39 -5.53 -3.85
N THR A 29 -1.55 -5.49 -3.18
CA THR A 29 -1.70 -5.87 -1.77
C THR A 29 -1.50 -7.38 -1.56
N GLU A 30 -1.73 -8.21 -2.58
CA GLU A 30 -1.43 -9.64 -2.51
C GLU A 30 0.06 -9.94 -2.75
N ILE A 31 0.68 -9.28 -3.73
CA ILE A 31 2.03 -9.62 -4.20
C ILE A 31 3.11 -9.02 -3.30
N LEU A 32 3.01 -7.74 -2.97
CA LEU A 32 4.11 -7.01 -2.33
C LEU A 32 4.38 -7.47 -0.87
N PRO A 33 3.38 -7.86 -0.05
CA PRO A 33 3.66 -8.41 1.27
C PRO A 33 4.39 -9.76 1.22
N ARG A 34 4.26 -10.53 0.13
CA ARG A 34 5.03 -11.78 -0.07
C ARG A 34 6.53 -11.52 -0.24
N LEU A 35 6.94 -10.27 -0.44
CA LEU A 35 8.34 -9.84 -0.52
C LEU A 35 8.86 -9.26 0.81
N ASP A 36 8.14 -9.43 1.93
CA ASP A 36 8.42 -8.84 3.24
C ASP A 36 8.33 -7.30 3.29
N CYS A 37 7.63 -6.70 2.31
CA CYS A 37 7.34 -5.26 2.29
C CYS A 37 6.08 -4.94 3.11
N GLU A 38 6.05 -3.75 3.70
CA GLU A 38 4.82 -3.16 4.24
C GLU A 38 4.19 -2.28 3.15
N VAL A 39 2.89 -2.49 2.89
CA VAL A 39 2.22 -1.95 1.71
C VAL A 39 1.07 -1.06 2.14
N PHE A 40 1.01 0.13 1.56
CA PHE A 40 -0.05 1.10 1.72
C PHE A 40 -0.66 1.38 0.34
N THR A 41 -1.96 1.54 0.28
CA THR A 41 -2.69 1.80 -0.97
C THR A 41 -3.49 3.08 -0.87
N GLU A 42 -3.54 3.85 -1.95
CA GLU A 42 -4.39 5.02 -2.09
C GLU A 42 -5.04 5.01 -3.49
N ALA A 43 -6.34 5.30 -3.56
CA ALA A 43 -7.08 5.28 -4.83
C ALA A 43 -6.89 6.55 -5.67
N ASN A 44 -6.20 7.56 -5.13
CA ASN A 44 -6.02 8.85 -5.79
C ASN A 44 -4.69 9.51 -5.40
N GLY A 45 -4.25 10.45 -6.25
CA GLY A 45 -3.00 11.18 -6.06
C GLY A 45 -2.99 12.09 -4.83
N GLU A 46 -4.13 12.67 -4.45
CA GLU A 46 -4.25 13.55 -3.28
C GLU A 46 -3.97 12.79 -1.97
N GLY A 47 -4.59 11.62 -1.79
CA GLY A 47 -4.34 10.72 -0.66
C GLY A 47 -2.90 10.21 -0.66
N ALA A 48 -2.35 9.89 -1.84
CA ALA A 48 -0.96 9.46 -1.97
C ALA A 48 0.04 10.53 -1.51
N ILE A 49 -0.16 11.79 -1.92
CA ILE A 49 0.69 12.91 -1.51
C ILE A 49 0.57 13.15 0.00
N ALA A 50 -0.65 13.11 0.55
CA ALA A 50 -0.86 13.27 1.99
C ALA A 50 -0.13 12.19 2.80
N ARG A 51 -0.09 10.96 2.29
CA ARG A 51 0.56 9.82 2.95
C ARG A 51 2.08 9.79 2.74
N GLN A 52 2.60 10.31 1.64
CA GLN A 52 4.05 10.34 1.36
C GLN A 52 4.87 11.09 2.45
N GLY A 53 4.22 12.00 3.19
CA GLY A 53 4.83 12.81 4.25
C GLY A 53 4.74 12.27 5.68
N THR A 54 4.10 11.12 5.94
CA THR A 54 3.99 10.56 7.29
C THR A 54 5.04 9.46 7.55
N THR A 55 5.91 9.68 8.54
CA THR A 55 6.79 8.64 9.10
C THR A 55 6.10 7.92 10.26
N PRO A 56 6.22 6.59 10.38
CA PRO A 56 5.50 5.75 11.36
C PRO A 56 5.99 5.93 12.80
N GLU A 57 6.99 6.78 13.05
CA GLU A 57 7.31 7.21 14.42
C GLU A 57 6.19 8.07 15.04
N ASP A 58 5.29 8.62 14.20
CA ASP A 58 4.15 9.45 14.62
C ASP A 58 2.81 8.68 14.65
N ALA A 59 2.73 7.49 14.05
CA ALA A 59 1.47 6.78 13.90
C ALA A 59 1.65 5.29 14.20
N GLY A 60 1.43 4.91 15.47
CA GLY A 60 1.11 3.54 15.86
C GLY A 60 -0.26 3.13 15.29
N ALA A 61 -0.36 3.04 13.97
CA ALA A 61 -1.59 2.73 13.25
C ALA A 61 -1.50 1.33 12.66
N ASP A 62 -2.34 0.47 13.22
CA ASP A 62 -2.66 -0.89 12.81
C ASP A 62 -2.83 -0.98 11.26
N PRO A 63 -2.10 -1.87 10.55
CA PRO A 63 -2.17 -2.00 9.09
C PRO A 63 -3.50 -2.56 8.58
N ALA A 64 -4.44 -2.87 9.47
CA ALA A 64 -5.74 -3.46 9.12
C ALA A 64 -6.83 -2.43 8.72
N ALA A 65 -6.57 -1.12 8.80
CA ALA A 65 -7.56 -0.12 8.40
C ALA A 65 -7.48 0.14 6.89
N VAL A 66 -7.88 -0.84 6.09
CA VAL A 66 -8.38 -0.58 4.73
C VAL A 66 -9.81 -0.10 4.91
N PRO A 67 -10.16 1.19 4.75
CA PRO A 67 -11.54 1.52 4.48
C PRO A 67 -11.84 0.94 3.10
N ALA A 68 -12.51 -0.22 3.07
CA ALA A 68 -13.18 -0.68 1.87
C ALA A 68 -14.02 0.50 1.37
N GLY A 69 -13.65 1.01 0.19
CA GLY A 69 -14.30 2.14 -0.43
C GLY A 69 -15.81 1.93 -0.38
N GLU A 70 -16.50 2.96 0.10
CA GLU A 70 -17.95 3.08 0.00
C GLU A 70 -18.32 3.06 -1.49
N THR A 71 -18.66 1.88 -1.98
CA THR A 71 -19.31 1.70 -3.28
C THR A 71 -20.78 2.09 -3.14
N ALA A 72 -21.29 2.79 -4.17
CA ALA A 72 -22.69 3.19 -4.43
C ALA A 72 -23.10 4.53 -3.78
N GLU A 73 -23.74 5.48 -4.46
CA GLU A 73 -24.49 5.44 -5.72
C GLU A 73 -24.59 6.88 -6.26
N ARG A 74 -24.35 7.08 -7.56
CA ARG A 74 -24.64 8.35 -8.23
C ARG A 74 -26.13 8.34 -8.59
N THR A 75 -26.96 9.00 -7.79
CA THR A 75 -28.33 9.33 -8.19
C THR A 75 -28.29 10.69 -8.90
N GLU A 76 -28.36 10.67 -10.22
CA GLU A 76 -28.64 11.87 -11.03
C GLU A 76 -30.14 12.20 -10.87
N GLU A 77 -30.47 13.43 -10.44
CA GLU A 77 -31.81 14.04 -10.52
C GLU A 77 -32.01 14.72 -11.88
#